data_AF-A0A1H6LAJ9-F1
#
_entry.id   AF-A0A1H6LAJ9-F1
#
_cell.length_a   1.000
_cell.length_b   1.000
_cell.length_c   1.000
_cell.angle_alpha   90.00
_cell.angle_beta   90.00
_cell.angle_gamma   90.00
#
_symmetry.space_group_name_H-M   'P 1'
#
loop_
_entity.id
_entity.type
_entity.pdbx_description
1 polymer ?
#
loop_
_entity_poly.entity_id
_entity_poly.type
_entity_poly.pdbx_seq_one_letter_code
_entity_poly.pdbx_strand_id
1 'polypeptide(L)' 'MERYTFLRQLADSWVLLALTLVFIGVILFVWRPGARRQQRDAAESIFRNETKPAPEDRDAKDRKEVD' A
#
# COMPACT_ATOMS: atom_id res chain seq x y z
N MET A 1 26.17 -38.93 -12.84
CA MET A 1 26.11 -37.55 -13.35
C MET A 1 24.69 -36.97 -13.41
N GLU A 2 23.62 -37.76 -13.28
CA GLU A 2 22.25 -37.23 -13.47
C GLU A 2 21.69 -36.38 -12.31
N ARG A 3 22.01 -36.72 -11.05
CA ARG A 3 21.47 -36.01 -9.88
C ARG A 3 21.99 -34.57 -9.74
N TYR A 4 23.25 -34.35 -10.09
CA TYR A 4 23.89 -33.04 -9.99
C TYR A 4 23.30 -32.06 -11.01
N THR A 5 23.09 -32.50 -12.25
CA THR A 5 22.44 -31.70 -13.30
C THR A 5 21.01 -31.32 -12.92
N PHE A 6 20.24 -32.25 -12.35
CA PHE A 6 18.87 -31.97 -11.91
C PHE A 6 18.82 -30.91 -10.80
N LEU A 7 19.64 -31.07 -9.75
CA LEU A 7 19.71 -30.10 -8.65
C LEU A 7 20.19 -28.72 -9.12
N ARG A 8 21.08 -28.69 -10.11
CA ARG A 8 21.60 -27.46 -10.71
C ARG A 8 20.57 -26.75 -11.56
N GLN A 9 19.83 -27.46 -12.42
CA GLN A 9 18.74 -26.85 -13.20
C GLN A 9 17.64 -26.31 -12.30
N LEU A 10 17.32 -27.02 -11.22
CA LEU A 10 16.42 -26.53 -10.19
C LEU A 10 16.97 -25.23 -9.56
N ALA A 11 18.22 -25.23 -9.09
CA ALA A 11 18.87 -24.08 -8.45
C ALA A 11 18.99 -22.86 -9.37
N ASP A 12 19.36 -23.06 -10.64
CA ASP A 12 19.58 -21.98 -11.61
C ASP A 12 18.29 -21.23 -11.97
N SER A 13 17.12 -21.84 -11.80
CA SER A 13 15.83 -21.26 -12.20
C SER A 13 15.02 -20.64 -11.04
N TRP A 14 15.48 -20.73 -9.80
CA TRP A 14 14.79 -20.18 -8.62
C TRP A 14 14.64 -18.66 -8.63
N VAL A 15 15.67 -17.93 -9.07
CA VAL A 15 15.62 -16.45 -9.09
C VAL A 15 14.61 -15.97 -10.14
N LEU A 16 14.61 -16.58 -11.33
CA LEU A 16 13.64 -16.29 -12.37
C LEU A 16 12.21 -16.63 -11.94
N LEU A 17 12.03 -17.75 -11.23
CA LEU A 17 10.75 -18.14 -10.65
C LEU A 17 10.27 -17.12 -9.62
N ALA A 18 11.15 -16.68 -8.71
CA ALA A 18 10.83 -15.68 -7.70
C ALA A 18 10.37 -14.35 -8.32
N LEU A 19 11.10 -13.85 -9.33
CA LEU A 19 10.73 -12.63 -10.05
C LEU A 19 9.37 -12.77 -10.75
N THR A 20 9.10 -13.93 -11.34
CA THR A 20 7.81 -14.22 -11.99
C THR A 20 6.66 -14.26 -10.97
N LEU A 21 6.86 -14.88 -9.82
CA LEU A 21 5.87 -14.92 -8.73
C LEU A 21 5.62 -13.53 -8.15
N VAL A 22 6.66 -12.72 -7.95
CA VAL A 22 6.53 -11.33 -7.51
C VAL A 22 5.74 -10.52 -8.54
N PHE A 23 6.05 -10.67 -9.83
CA PHE A 23 5.34 -9.98 -10.90
C PHE A 23 3.84 -10.32 -10.91
N ILE A 24 3.48 -11.60 -10.83
CA ILE A 24 2.09 -12.04 -10.71
C ILE A 24 1.47 -11.50 -9.41
N GLY A 25 2.20 -11.52 -8.30
CA GLY A 25 1.77 -10.94 -7.03
C GLY A 25 1.40 -9.46 -7.14
N VAL A 26 2.17 -8.67 -7.88
CA VAL A 26 1.88 -7.26 -8.16
C VAL A 26 0.62 -7.12 -9.02
N ILE A 27 0.47 -7.93 -10.07
CA ILE A 27 -0.75 -7.93 -10.91
C ILE A 27 -1.99 -8.22 -10.06
N LEU A 28 -1.93 -9.26 -9.23
CA LEU A 28 -3.01 -9.63 -8.32
C LEU A 28 -3.28 -8.55 -7.27
N PHE A 29 -2.23 -7.87 -6.80
CA PHE A 29 -2.36 -6.74 -5.88
C PHE A 29 -3.08 -5.55 -6.53
N VAL A 30 -2.84 -5.26 -7.80
CA VAL A 30 -3.59 -4.21 -8.53
C VAL A 30 -5.06 -4.58 -8.69
N TRP A 31 -5.37 -5.86 -8.91
CA TRP A 31 -6.75 -6.35 -8.93
C TRP A 31 -7.41 -6.45 -7.55
N ARG A 32 -6.66 -6.34 -6.45
CA ARG A 32 -7.21 -6.32 -5.08
C ARG A 32 -8.07 -5.05 -4.91
N PRO A 33 -9.39 -5.16 -4.71
CA PRO A 33 -10.31 -4.01 -4.66
C PRO A 33 -10.14 -3.08 -3.43
N GLY A 34 -9.14 -3.31 -2.58
CA GLY A 34 -8.86 -2.54 -1.37
C GLY A 34 -8.16 -1.19 -1.60
N ALA A 35 -7.46 -1.01 -2.73
CA ALA A 35 -6.72 0.22 -3.02
C ALA A 35 -7.65 1.42 -3.30
N ARG A 36 -8.91 1.17 -3.69
CA ARG A 36 -9.88 2.24 -3.99
C ARG A 36 -10.21 3.11 -2.78
N ARG A 37 -10.21 2.56 -1.56
CA ARG A 37 -10.57 3.33 -0.36
C ARG A 37 -9.47 4.32 0.05
N GLN A 38 -8.20 3.89 -0.03
CA GLN A 38 -7.06 4.76 0.26
C GLN A 38 -6.85 5.83 -0.82
N GLN A 39 -7.07 5.49 -2.09
CA GLN A 39 -6.99 6.44 -3.19
C GLN A 39 -8.10 7.50 -3.14
N ARG A 40 -9.33 7.09 -2.77
CA ARG A 40 -10.45 8.04 -2.55
C ARG A 40 -10.16 8.97 -1.36
N ASP A 41 -9.69 8.43 -0.24
CA ASP A 41 -9.41 9.25 0.95
C ASP A 41 -8.26 10.25 0.70
N ALA A 42 -7.23 9.88 -0.05
CA ALA A 42 -6.18 10.81 -0.48
C ALA A 42 -6.70 11.90 -1.43
N ALA A 43 -7.55 11.55 -2.40
CA ALA A 43 -8.15 12.53 -3.30
C ALA A 43 -9.12 13.48 -2.58
N GLU A 44 -9.88 12.95 -1.64
CA GLU A 44 -10.89 13.69 -0.86
C GLU A 44 -10.28 14.47 0.31
N SER A 45 -8.98 14.31 0.57
CA SER A 45 -8.26 15.03 1.64
C SER A 45 -8.19 16.54 1.43
N ILE A 46 -7.93 16.97 0.18
CA ILE A 46 -8.00 18.38 -0.20
C ILE A 46 -9.44 18.86 -0.17
N PHE A 47 -10.38 17.98 -0.57
CA PHE A 47 -11.80 18.31 -0.69
C PHE A 47 -12.62 18.17 0.62
N ARG A 48 -11.96 17.91 1.76
CA ARG A 48 -12.64 17.52 3.00
C ARG A 48 -13.33 18.70 3.71
N ASN A 49 -12.92 19.93 3.44
CA ASN A 49 -13.35 21.12 4.21
C ASN A 49 -14.10 22.17 3.37
N GLU A 50 -14.34 21.94 2.08
CA GLU A 50 -15.07 22.89 1.21
C GLU A 50 -16.55 22.97 1.56
N THR A 51 -17.18 21.84 1.90
CA THR A 51 -18.63 21.81 2.19
C THR A 51 -18.92 22.29 3.61
N LYS A 52 -18.00 22.05 4.55
CA LYS A 52 -18.12 22.47 5.94
C LYS A 52 -16.72 22.71 6.51
N PRO A 53 -16.47 23.86 7.16
CA PRO A 53 -15.18 24.13 7.77
C PRO A 53 -14.89 23.09 8.86
N ALA A 54 -13.61 22.75 9.03
CA ALA A 54 -13.16 21.88 10.10
C ALA A 54 -13.68 22.43 11.44
N PRO A 55 -14.21 21.58 12.34
CA PRO A 55 -14.66 22.03 13.65
C PRO A 55 -13.49 22.74 14.33
N GLU A 56 -13.73 23.96 14.85
CA GLU A 56 -12.73 24.66 15.64
C GLU A 56 -12.24 23.71 16.73
N ASP A 57 -10.92 23.55 16.81
CA ASP A 57 -10.25 22.69 17.78
C ASP A 57 -10.43 23.33 19.17
N ARG A 58 -11.59 23.07 19.79
CA ARG A 58 -11.98 23.65 21.09
C ARG A 58 -10.97 23.30 22.19
N ASP A 59 -10.26 22.19 22.03
CA ASP A 59 -9.17 21.75 22.92
C ASP A 59 -7.92 22.65 22.83
N ALA A 60 -7.71 23.37 21.72
CA ALA A 60 -6.62 24.34 21.59
C ALA A 60 -6.99 25.70 22.19
N LYS A 61 -8.29 26.01 22.29
CA LYS A 61 -8.81 27.26 22.86
C LYS A 61 -8.79 27.22 24.40
N ASP A 62 -9.18 26.09 24.99
CA ASP A 62 -9.12 25.86 26.44
C ASP A 62 -7.70 25.96 27.02
N ARG A 63 -6.66 25.57 26.26
CA ARG A 63 -5.26 25.72 26.73
C ARG A 63 -4.74 27.15 26.74
N LYS A 64 -5.35 28.06 25.96
CA LYS A 64 -4.92 29.46 25.88
C LYS A 64 -5.68 30.39 26.82
N GLU A 65 -6.81 29.93 27.36
CA GLU A 65 -7.67 30.72 28.25
C GLU A 65 -7.37 30.48 29.74
N VAL A 66 -6.45 29.55 30.04
CA VAL A 66 -6.03 29.16 31.41
C VAL A 66 -4.66 29.76 31.79
N ASP A 67 -4.07 30.62 30.94
CA ASP A 67 -2.85 31.41 31.21
C ASP A 67 -3.19 32.91 31.28
#